data_AF-A0A6G0X3Q7-F1
#
_entry.id   AF-A0A6G0X3Q7-F1
#
_cell.length_a   1.000
_cell.length_b   1.000
_cell.length_c   1.000
_cell.angle_alpha   90.00
_cell.angle_beta   90.00
_cell.angle_gamma   90.00
#
_symmetry.space_group_name_H-M   'P 1'
#
loop_
_entity.id
_entity.type
_entity.pdbx_description
1 polymer ?
#
loop_
_entity_poly.entity_id
_entity_poly.type
_entity_poly.pdbx_seq_one_letter_code
_entity_poly.pdbx_strand_id
1 'polypeptide(L)'
;MCRSRSTQTVRFDHLTYEEDAIGVTFFKSKTDQFGMERRDPKHVYANPYQPETCVFLALGIYLTCNPTITPEFVFPGVNQRDRFGKALQRLVETINERGRRNICML
;
A
#
# COMPACT_ATOMS: atom_id res chain seq x y z
N MET A 1 7.27 -7.67 5.49
CA MET A 1 7.36 -7.45 4.03
C MET A 1 6.33 -8.34 3.31
N CYS A 2 5.60 -7.81 2.32
CA CYS A 2 4.51 -8.51 1.62
C CYS A 2 4.71 -8.44 0.10
N ARG A 3 4.18 -9.42 -0.64
CA ARG A 3 4.17 -9.37 -2.11
C ARG A 3 3.07 -8.43 -2.58
N SER A 4 3.35 -7.64 -3.61
CA SER A 4 2.40 -6.72 -4.21
C SER A 4 1.09 -7.39 -4.68
N ARG A 5 1.15 -8.65 -5.13
CA ARG A 5 -0.04 -9.44 -5.48
C ARG A 5 -0.97 -9.70 -4.30
N SER A 6 -0.43 -9.83 -3.08
CA SER A 6 -1.21 -9.99 -1.86
C SER A 6 -1.72 -8.62 -1.36
N THR A 7 -0.88 -7.59 -1.44
CA THR A 7 -1.22 -6.23 -0.99
C THR A 7 -2.38 -5.63 -1.79
N GLN A 8 -2.43 -5.86 -3.12
CA GLN A 8 -3.53 -5.33 -3.94
C GLN A 8 -4.92 -5.95 -3.61
N THR A 9 -4.95 -7.09 -2.91
CA THR A 9 -6.20 -7.79 -2.54
C THR A 9 -6.57 -7.59 -1.08
N VAL A 10 -5.94 -6.65 -0.38
CA VAL A 10 -6.28 -6.35 1.02
C VAL A 10 -7.69 -5.76 1.08
N ARG A 11 -8.51 -6.33 1.96
CA ARG A 11 -9.86 -5.89 2.29
C ARG A 11 -9.85 -5.17 3.63
N PHE A 12 -10.85 -4.34 3.91
CA PHE A 12 -10.96 -3.70 5.22
C PHE A 12 -11.15 -4.72 6.34
N ASP A 13 -11.88 -5.81 6.07
CA ASP A 13 -12.04 -6.93 7.02
C ASP A 13 -10.73 -7.67 7.35
N HIS A 14 -9.67 -7.45 6.58
CA HIS A 14 -8.33 -7.99 6.86
C HIS A 14 -7.55 -7.12 7.85
N LEU A 15 -8.02 -5.89 8.12
CA LEU A 15 -7.38 -4.94 8.99
C LEU A 15 -7.89 -5.11 10.41
N THR A 16 -6.98 -5.30 11.35
CA THR A 16 -7.25 -5.23 12.79
C THR A 16 -6.52 -4.03 13.38
N TYR A 17 -7.05 -3.47 14.46
CA TYR A 17 -6.39 -2.43 15.23
C TYR A 17 -5.91 -3.05 16.53
N GLU A 18 -4.59 -3.02 16.73
CA GLU A 18 -3.88 -3.63 17.85
C GLU A 18 -3.08 -2.50 18.54
N GLU A 19 -3.71 -1.77 19.45
CA GLU A 19 -3.10 -0.65 20.22
C GLU A 19 -2.44 0.44 19.34
N ASP A 20 -1.15 0.36 19.06
CA ASP A 20 -0.40 1.32 18.25
C ASP A 20 -0.13 0.84 16.81
N ALA A 21 -0.69 -0.30 16.43
CA ALA A 21 -0.49 -0.95 15.15
C ALA A 21 -1.79 -1.24 14.39
N ILE A 22 -1.70 -1.19 13.06
CA ILE A 22 -2.65 -1.83 12.16
C ILE A 22 -2.13 -3.23 11.85
N GLY A 23 -2.88 -4.26 12.24
CA GLY A 23 -2.64 -5.64 11.84
C GLY A 23 -3.24 -5.92 10.47
N VAL A 24 -2.47 -6.54 9.57
CA VAL A 24 -2.95 -6.97 8.25
C VAL A 24 -2.89 -8.49 8.13
N THR A 25 -4.05 -9.13 8.11
CA THR A 25 -4.16 -10.59 7.98
C THR A 25 -4.45 -10.98 6.54
N PHE A 26 -3.53 -11.71 5.91
CA PHE A 26 -3.74 -12.23 4.55
C PHE A 26 -4.33 -13.63 4.66
N PHE A 27 -5.51 -13.91 4.11
CA PHE A 27 -6.15 -15.24 4.18
C PHE A 27 -5.73 -16.23 3.09
N LYS A 28 -5.16 -15.75 1.97
CA LYS A 28 -4.62 -16.62 0.91
C LYS A 28 -3.16 -16.32 0.64
N SER A 29 -2.33 -17.35 0.59
CA SER A 29 -0.90 -17.25 0.29
C SER A 29 -0.54 -18.29 -0.78
N LYS A 30 0.66 -18.19 -1.36
CA LYS A 30 1.11 -19.17 -2.36
C LYS A 30 1.26 -20.57 -1.75
N THR A 31 1.67 -20.64 -0.48
CA THR A 31 1.93 -21.89 0.26
C THR A 31 0.68 -22.47 0.89
N ASP A 32 -0.29 -21.63 1.23
CA ASP A 32 -1.57 -22.04 1.78
C ASP A 32 -2.71 -21.40 0.96
N GLN A 33 -3.09 -22.14 -0.08
CA GLN A 33 -4.14 -21.75 -1.03
C GLN A 33 -5.55 -21.97 -0.47
N PHE A 34 -5.68 -22.89 0.49
CA PHE A 34 -6.96 -23.22 1.14
C PHE A 34 -7.26 -22.28 2.32
N GLY A 35 -6.26 -21.59 2.87
CA GLY A 35 -6.45 -20.64 3.96
C GLY A 35 -6.73 -21.33 5.30
N MET A 36 -6.25 -22.57 5.45
CA MET A 36 -6.54 -23.43 6.60
C MET A 36 -5.58 -23.19 7.77
N GLU A 37 -4.45 -22.53 7.53
CA GLU A 37 -3.49 -22.23 8.60
C GLU A 37 -3.86 -20.96 9.36
N ARG A 38 -3.66 -21.00 10.68
CA ARG A 38 -3.74 -19.81 11.54
C ARG A 38 -2.61 -18.87 11.14
N ARG A 39 -2.94 -17.60 10.86
CA ARG A 39 -1.95 -16.63 10.37
C ARG A 39 -1.79 -15.48 11.34
N ASP A 40 -0.54 -15.19 11.65
CA ASP A 40 -0.19 -14.02 12.43
C ASP A 40 -0.40 -12.75 11.59
N PRO A 41 -1.10 -11.74 12.13
CA PRO A 41 -1.27 -10.46 11.47
C PRO A 41 0.10 -9.80 11.25
N LYS A 42 0.24 -9.09 10.13
CA LYS A 42 1.43 -8.29 9.86
C LYS A 42 1.19 -6.88 10.39
N HIS A 43 1.91 -6.52 11.45
CA HIS A 43 1.75 -5.22 12.09
C HIS A 43 2.43 -4.11 11.30
N VAL A 44 1.73 -2.99 11.20
CA VAL A 44 2.21 -1.73 10.63
C VAL A 44 2.02 -0.65 11.68
N TYR A 45 3.13 -0.02 12.05
CA TYR A 45 3.16 0.97 13.14
C TYR A 45 3.06 2.40 12.62
N ALA A 46 2.55 3.29 13.46
CA ALA A 46 2.59 4.71 13.20
C ALA A 46 4.03 5.25 13.32
N ASN A 47 4.37 6.24 12.48
CA ASN A 47 5.61 7.01 12.62
C ASN A 47 5.27 8.51 12.67
N PRO A 48 4.76 9.03 13.80
CA PRO A 48 4.34 10.42 13.91
C PRO A 48 5.50 11.42 13.78
N TYR A 49 6.74 11.00 14.00
CA TYR A 49 7.93 11.85 13.92
C TYR A 49 8.35 12.14 12.47
N GLN A 50 8.00 11.26 11.52
CA GLN A 50 8.27 11.43 10.10
C GLN A 50 6.99 11.20 9.29
N PRO A 51 6.11 12.21 9.22
CA PRO A 51 4.79 12.08 8.59
C PRO A 51 4.87 11.59 7.13
N GLU A 52 5.93 11.95 6.41
CA GLU A 52 6.18 11.52 5.03
C GLU A 52 6.36 10.00 4.87
N THR A 53 6.69 9.28 5.95
CA THR A 53 6.80 7.80 5.96
C THR A 53 5.73 7.12 6.81
N CYS A 54 4.85 7.89 7.45
CA CYS A 54 3.84 7.37 8.36
C CYS A 54 2.68 6.71 7.60
N VAL A 55 2.50 5.39 7.78
CA VAL A 55 1.45 4.66 7.07
C VAL A 55 0.04 5.08 7.50
N PHE A 56 -0.16 5.43 8.77
CA PHE A 56 -1.46 5.91 9.26
C PHE A 56 -1.85 7.22 8.57
N LEU A 57 -0.90 8.16 8.46
CA LEU A 57 -1.13 9.41 7.75
C LEU A 57 -1.38 9.16 6.26
N ALA A 58 -0.56 8.33 5.62
CA ALA A 58 -0.71 7.99 4.21
C ALA A 58 -2.08 7.33 3.92
N LEU A 59 -2.54 6.43 4.79
CA LEU A 59 -3.85 5.79 4.67
C LEU A 59 -4.98 6.79 4.90
N GLY A 60 -4.86 7.68 5.89
CA GLY A 60 -5.84 8.74 6.15
C GLY A 60 -6.00 9.71 4.97
N ILE A 61 -4.88 10.16 4.39
CA ILE A 61 -4.88 10.99 3.18
C ILE A 61 -5.52 10.21 2.02
N TYR A 62 -5.15 8.94 1.84
CA TYR A 62 -5.71 8.11 0.79
C TYR A 62 -7.24 7.99 0.90
N LEU A 63 -7.78 7.69 2.08
CA LEU A 63 -9.22 7.55 2.29
C LEU A 63 -9.97 8.87 2.10
N THR A 64 -9.42 9.98 2.61
CA THR A 64 -10.06 11.30 2.47
C THR A 64 -10.04 11.83 1.04
N CYS A 65 -8.98 11.53 0.27
CA CYS A 65 -8.91 11.87 -1.15
C CYS A 65 -9.76 10.94 -2.06
N ASN A 66 -10.27 9.82 -1.54
CA ASN A 66 -11.05 8.86 -2.31
C ASN A 66 -12.37 8.53 -1.58
N PRO A 67 -13.31 9.49 -1.46
CA PRO A 67 -14.52 9.33 -0.64
C PRO A 67 -15.50 8.29 -1.19
N THR A 68 -15.32 7.84 -2.44
CA THR A 68 -16.15 6.81 -3.08
C THR A 68 -15.66 5.39 -2.82
N ILE A 69 -14.62 5.20 -1.99
CA ILE A 69 -14.15 3.86 -1.62
C ILE A 69 -15.25 3.15 -0.82
N THR A 70 -15.69 2.01 -1.34
CA THR A 70 -16.55 1.08 -0.61
C THR A 70 -15.74 0.31 0.44
N PRO A 71 -16.33 -0.06 1.58
CA PRO A 71 -15.63 -0.76 2.66
C PRO A 71 -15.25 -2.23 2.34
N GLU A 72 -15.27 -2.66 1.08
CA GLU A 72 -14.84 -4.01 0.70
C GLU A 72 -13.33 -4.12 0.51
N PHE A 73 -12.76 -3.33 -0.39
CA PHE A 73 -11.35 -3.40 -0.77
C PHE A 73 -10.66 -2.09 -0.41
N VAL A 74 -9.49 -2.20 0.21
CA VAL A 74 -8.67 -1.01 0.50
C VAL A 74 -8.26 -0.31 -0.79
N PHE A 75 -7.97 -1.07 -1.85
CA PHE A 75 -7.62 -0.53 -3.17
C PHE A 75 -8.64 -0.99 -4.23
N PRO A 76 -9.67 -0.19 -4.55
CA PRO A 76 -10.76 -0.62 -5.43
C PRO A 76 -10.35 -0.66 -6.91
N GLY A 77 -10.89 -1.65 -7.64
CA GLY A 77 -10.68 -1.87 -9.07
C GLY A 77 -9.67 -2.98 -9.37
N VAL A 78 -9.48 -3.28 -10.66
CA VAL A 78 -8.62 -4.40 -11.11
C VAL A 78 -7.17 -3.96 -11.39
N ASN A 79 -6.24 -4.91 -11.29
CA ASN A 79 -4.83 -4.76 -11.67
C ASN A 79 -4.09 -3.61 -10.94
N GLN A 80 -4.39 -3.38 -9.66
CA GLN A 80 -3.79 -2.27 -8.89
C GLN A 80 -2.26 -2.32 -8.86
N ARG A 81 -1.68 -3.52 -8.74
CA ARG A 81 -0.22 -3.70 -8.81
C ARG A 81 0.35 -3.10 -10.10
N ASP A 82 -0.27 -3.41 -11.24
CA ASP A 82 0.25 -3.01 -12.54
C ASP A 82 -0.01 -1.51 -12.79
N ARG A 83 -1.15 -0.98 -12.31
CA ARG A 83 -1.45 0.46 -12.31
C ARG A 83 -0.43 1.25 -11.50
N PHE A 84 -0.14 0.81 -10.27
CA PHE A 84 0.89 1.41 -9.42
C PHE A 84 2.27 1.33 -10.08
N GLY A 85 2.64 0.18 -10.63
CA GLY A 85 3.91 -0.01 -11.34
C GLY A 85 4.09 0.97 -12.50
N LYS A 86 3.06 1.15 -13.34
CA LYS A 86 3.08 2.13 -14.44
C LYS A 86 3.17 3.57 -13.94
N ALA A 87 2.45 3.92 -12.88
CA ALA A 87 2.51 5.26 -12.30
C ALA A 87 3.89 5.56 -11.72
N LEU A 88 4.47 4.60 -10.99
CA LEU A 88 5.81 4.71 -10.41
C LEU A 88 6.87 4.83 -11.50
N GLN A 89 6.79 4.03 -12.56
CA GLN A 89 7.71 4.11 -13.69
C GLN A 89 7.73 5.51 -14.30
N ARG A 90 6.55 6.07 -14.61
CA ARG A 90 6.42 7.43 -15.16
C ARG A 90 7.01 8.49 -14.23
N LEU A 91 6.81 8.33 -12.92
CA LEU A 91 7.36 9.24 -11.91
C LEU A 91 8.89 9.20 -11.90
N VAL A 92 9.48 8.00 -11.92
CA VAL A 92 10.93 7.82 -11.99
C VAL A 92 11.52 8.42 -13.27
N GLU A 93 10.88 8.18 -14.42
CA GLU A 93 11.28 8.77 -15.71
C GLU A 93 11.24 10.31 -15.64
N THR A 94 10.17 10.88 -15.09
CA THR A 94 10.02 12.33 -14.92
C THR A 94 11.12 12.92 -14.02
N ILE A 95 11.46 12.23 -12.92
CA ILE A 95 12.53 12.65 -12.01
C ILE A 95 13.88 12.61 -12.72
N ASN A 96 14.15 11.56 -13.50
CA ASN A 96 15.39 11.41 -14.26
C ASN A 96 15.54 12.53 -15.32
N GLU A 97 14.45 12.88 -16.02
CA GLU A 97 14.46 14.00 -16.98
C GLU A 97 14.69 15.36 -16.31
N ARG A 98 14.12 15.58 -15.12
CA ARG A 98 14.39 16.80 -14.34
C ARG A 98 15.85 16.85 -13.89
N GLY A 99 16.40 15.73 -13.43
CA GLY A 99 17.82 15.61 -13.06
C GLY A 99 18.75 15.94 -14.23
N ARG A 100 18.47 15.39 -15.42
CA ARG A 100 19.24 15.68 -16.64
C ARG A 100 19.15 17.15 -17.05
N ARG A 101 17.96 17.76 -16.99
CA ARG A 101 17.77 19.18 -17.29
C ARG A 101 18.51 20.10 -16.33
N ASN A 102 18.59 19.74 -15.05
CA ASN A 102 19.32 20.53 -14.05
C ASN A 102 20.84 20.41 -14.20
N ILE A 103 21.35 19.29 -14.75
CA ILE A 103 22.78 19.13 -15.10
C ILE A 103 23.14 19.91 -16.38
N CYS A 104 22.25 19.98 -17.37
CA CYS A 104 22.48 20.72 -18.61
C CYS A 104 22.31 22.26 -18.50
N MET A 105 21.92 22.79 -17.34
CA MET A 105 21.84 24.25 -17.08
C MET A 105 23.04 24.78 -16.28
N LEU A 106 24.05 23.96 -16.01
CA LEU A 106 25.38 24.33 -15.50
C LEU A 106 26.42 24.13 -16.60
#